data_AF-A0A916GTE6-F1
#
_entry.id   AF-A0A916GTE6-F1
#
_cell.length_a   1.000
_cell.length_b   1.000
_cell.length_c   1.000
_cell.angle_alpha   90.00
_cell.angle_beta   90.00
_cell.angle_gamma   90.00
#
_symmetry.space_group_name_H-M   'P 1'
#
loop_
_entity.id
_entity.type
_entity.pdbx_description
1 polymer ?
#
loop_
_entity_poly.entity_id
_entity_poly.type
_entity_poly.pdbx_seq_one_letter_code
_entity_poly.pdbx_strand_id
1 'polypeptide(L)'
;MARRTVMRSSKGKKLYAVRDKGGKFKDIQQYSRAHAQDIKRGSSAERKAGAKKAAKKVAKKAAKKAAVKRPMKRVAAKKTARKTARKTAARKTARKTAAKRTTAQTVAGRARKAVGAVKRAVRRAVKRVTS
;
A
#
# COMPACT_ATOMS: atom_id res chain seq x y z
N MET A 1 -11.37 -48.14 -33.83
CA MET A 1 -11.55 -47.65 -32.46
C MET A 1 -11.44 -48.85 -31.52
N ALA A 2 -10.68 -48.77 -30.43
CA ALA A 2 -10.63 -49.84 -29.46
C ALA A 2 -11.93 -49.84 -28.65
N ARG A 3 -12.58 -51.00 -28.52
CA ARG A 3 -13.84 -51.12 -27.78
C ARG A 3 -13.52 -51.43 -26.32
N ARG A 4 -14.13 -50.67 -25.38
CA ARG A 4 -14.05 -50.93 -23.94
C ARG A 4 -15.31 -51.65 -23.50
N THR A 5 -15.18 -52.83 -22.92
CA THR A 5 -16.29 -53.58 -22.36
C THR A 5 -16.01 -53.97 -20.92
N VAL A 6 -17.08 -54.18 -20.17
CA VAL A 6 -17.01 -54.63 -18.78
C VAL A 6 -17.35 -56.11 -18.76
N MET A 7 -16.56 -56.90 -18.04
CA MET A 7 -16.83 -58.33 -17.82
C MET A 7 -16.49 -58.75 -16.40
N ARG A 8 -16.69 -60.03 -16.11
CA ARG A 8 -16.40 -60.65 -14.82
C ARG A 8 -15.31 -61.71 -14.96
N SER A 9 -14.36 -61.73 -14.04
CA SER A 9 -13.48 -62.89 -13.89
C SER A 9 -14.29 -64.09 -13.37
N SER A 10 -13.78 -65.30 -13.54
CA SER A 10 -14.29 -66.51 -12.87
C SER A 10 -14.47 -66.33 -11.35
N LYS A 11 -13.59 -65.57 -10.71
CA LYS A 11 -13.65 -65.22 -9.28
C LYS A 11 -14.60 -64.05 -8.94
N GLY A 12 -15.48 -63.62 -9.87
CA GLY A 12 -16.48 -62.56 -9.67
C GLY A 12 -15.99 -61.10 -9.76
N LYS A 13 -14.68 -60.83 -9.86
CA LYS A 13 -14.15 -59.46 -9.93
C LYS A 13 -14.55 -58.76 -11.23
N LYS A 14 -14.89 -57.46 -11.14
CA LYS A 14 -15.24 -56.62 -12.31
C LYS A 14 -13.96 -56.28 -13.06
N LEU A 15 -13.93 -56.57 -14.35
CA LEU A 15 -12.82 -56.24 -15.23
C LEU A 15 -13.26 -55.24 -16.28
N TYR A 16 -12.38 -54.31 -16.58
CA TYR A 16 -12.45 -53.48 -17.78
C TYR A 16 -11.55 -54.13 -18.83
N ALA A 17 -12.14 -54.53 -19.96
CA ALA A 17 -11.43 -55.15 -21.07
C ALA A 17 -11.38 -54.17 -22.26
N VAL A 18 -10.19 -53.98 -22.81
CA VAL A 18 -9.99 -53.23 -24.04
C VAL A 18 -9.76 -54.22 -25.17
N ARG A 19 -10.62 -54.20 -26.18
CA ARG A 19 -10.49 -55.05 -27.37
C ARG A 19 -10.02 -54.23 -28.56
N ASP A 20 -9.14 -54.82 -29.37
CA ASP A 20 -8.76 -54.27 -30.65
C ASP A 20 -9.92 -54.39 -31.68
N LYS A 21 -9.68 -53.95 -32.92
CA LYS A 21 -10.68 -54.06 -33.98
C LYS A 21 -10.96 -55.53 -34.36
N GLY A 22 -9.99 -56.42 -34.16
CA GLY A 22 -10.10 -57.86 -34.43
C GLY A 22 -10.73 -58.66 -33.29
N GLY A 23 -11.17 -58.01 -32.21
CA GLY A 23 -11.79 -58.66 -31.06
C GLY A 23 -10.80 -59.30 -30.08
N LYS A 24 -9.48 -59.22 -30.33
CA LYS A 24 -8.45 -59.68 -29.40
C LYS A 24 -8.34 -58.73 -28.22
N PHE A 25 -8.06 -59.28 -27.04
CA PHE A 25 -7.81 -58.49 -25.85
C PHE A 25 -6.47 -57.75 -25.99
N LYS A 26 -6.52 -56.43 -25.92
CA LYS A 26 -5.33 -55.58 -25.86
C LYS A 26 -4.87 -55.37 -24.42
N ASP A 27 -5.82 -55.21 -23.50
CA ASP A 27 -5.55 -54.99 -22.09
C ASP A 27 -6.74 -55.46 -21.24
N ILE A 28 -6.46 -56.00 -20.07
CA ILE A 28 -7.45 -56.41 -19.08
C ILE A 28 -7.04 -55.84 -17.71
N GLN A 29 -7.91 -55.03 -17.14
CA GLN A 29 -7.66 -54.38 -15.86
C GLN A 29 -8.81 -54.63 -14.89
N GLN A 30 -8.52 -54.53 -13.59
CA GLN A 30 -9.57 -54.44 -12.58
C GLN A 30 -10.32 -53.12 -12.73
N TYR A 31 -11.64 -53.19 -12.66
CA TYR A 31 -12.51 -52.03 -12.82
C TYR A 31 -12.20 -50.92 -11.81
N SER A 32 -11.95 -51.29 -10.55
CA SER A 32 -11.63 -50.34 -9.48
C SER A 32 -10.43 -49.48 -9.82
N ARG A 33 -9.36 -50.09 -10.34
CA ARG A 33 -8.13 -49.40 -10.74
C ARG A 33 -8.37 -48.47 -11.93
N ALA A 34 -8.98 -48.97 -13.00
CA ALA A 34 -9.25 -48.18 -14.21
C ALA A 34 -10.14 -46.97 -13.90
N HIS A 35 -11.22 -47.19 -13.14
CA HIS A 35 -12.17 -46.15 -12.78
C HIS A 35 -11.55 -45.09 -11.86
N ALA A 36 -10.76 -45.50 -10.86
CA ALA A 36 -10.05 -44.58 -9.99
C ALA A 36 -9.05 -43.69 -10.77
N GLN A 37 -8.36 -44.24 -11.76
CA GLN A 37 -7.46 -43.47 -12.62
C GLN A 37 -8.22 -42.44 -13.46
N ASP A 38 -9.36 -42.79 -14.03
CA ASP A 38 -10.15 -41.85 -14.84
C ASP A 38 -10.68 -40.70 -13.99
N ILE A 39 -11.17 -40.98 -12.78
CA ILE A 39 -11.56 -39.94 -11.82
C ILE A 39 -10.36 -39.04 -11.49
N LYS A 40 -9.19 -39.62 -11.20
CA LYS A 40 -7.98 -38.86 -10.86
C LYS A 40 -7.51 -37.98 -12.03
N ARG A 41 -7.55 -38.49 -13.26
CA ARG A 41 -7.19 -37.74 -14.47
C ARG A 41 -8.15 -36.57 -14.68
N GLY A 42 -9.46 -36.81 -14.63
CA GLY A 42 -10.48 -35.76 -14.71
C GLY A 42 -10.28 -34.69 -13.64
N SER A 43 -10.15 -35.11 -12.38
CA SER A 43 -9.91 -34.19 -11.26
C SER A 43 -8.60 -33.40 -11.40
N SER A 44 -7.54 -34.00 -11.95
CA SER A 44 -6.28 -33.28 -12.18
C SER A 44 -6.42 -32.19 -13.26
N ALA A 45 -7.20 -32.45 -14.31
CA ALA A 45 -7.47 -31.48 -15.35
C ALA A 45 -8.32 -30.32 -14.81
N GLU A 46 -9.34 -30.64 -14.02
CA GLU A 46 -10.20 -29.66 -13.35
C GLU A 46 -9.43 -28.85 -12.30
N ARG A 47 -8.56 -29.48 -11.50
CA ARG A 47 -7.68 -28.79 -10.55
C ARG A 47 -6.71 -27.85 -11.25
N LYS A 48 -6.11 -28.27 -12.38
CA LYS A 48 -5.24 -27.40 -13.18
C LYS A 48 -6.01 -26.23 -13.80
N ALA A 49 -7.23 -26.45 -14.28
CA ALA A 49 -8.09 -25.38 -14.78
C ALA A 49 -8.52 -24.42 -13.66
N GLY A 50 -8.86 -24.95 -12.49
CA GLY A 50 -9.18 -24.20 -11.27
C GLY A 50 -8.00 -23.36 -10.78
N ALA A 51 -6.79 -23.93 -10.75
CA ALA A 51 -5.57 -23.22 -10.39
C ALA A 51 -5.24 -22.06 -11.34
N LYS A 52 -5.39 -22.26 -12.66
CA LYS A 52 -5.24 -21.18 -13.66
C LYS A 52 -6.27 -20.06 -13.46
N LYS A 53 -7.54 -20.42 -13.19
CA LYS A 53 -8.60 -19.44 -12.91
C LYS A 53 -8.36 -18.71 -11.59
N ALA A 54 -7.88 -19.40 -10.55
CA ALA A 54 -7.54 -18.81 -9.26
C ALA A 54 -6.35 -17.84 -9.39
N ALA A 55 -5.27 -18.24 -10.07
CA ALA A 55 -4.12 -17.38 -10.33
C ALA A 55 -4.51 -16.11 -11.09
N LYS A 56 -5.38 -16.21 -12.11
CA LYS A 56 -5.90 -15.05 -12.86
C LYS A 56 -6.75 -14.12 -11.97
N LYS A 57 -7.55 -14.67 -11.05
CA LYS A 57 -8.32 -13.88 -10.07
C LYS A 57 -7.42 -13.18 -9.05
N VAL A 58 -6.39 -13.85 -8.55
CA VAL A 58 -5.41 -13.27 -7.61
C VAL A 58 -4.62 -12.16 -8.28
N ALA A 59 -4.14 -12.35 -9.51
CA ALA A 59 -3.46 -11.33 -10.31
C ALA A 59 -4.37 -10.10 -10.55
N LYS A 60 -5.65 -10.32 -10.90
CA LYS A 60 -6.61 -9.21 -11.09
C LYS A 60 -6.89 -8.46 -9.78
N LYS A 61 -6.95 -9.16 -8.64
CA LYS A 61 -7.15 -8.55 -7.31
C LYS A 61 -5.90 -7.78 -6.85
N ALA A 62 -4.71 -8.30 -7.13
CA ALA A 62 -3.45 -7.61 -6.88
C ALA A 62 -3.29 -6.35 -7.75
N ALA A 63 -3.64 -6.42 -9.03
CA ALA A 63 -3.65 -5.26 -9.93
C ALA A 63 -4.67 -4.19 -9.47
N LYS A 64 -5.86 -4.60 -8.99
CA LYS A 64 -6.86 -3.67 -8.43
C LYS A 64 -6.37 -3.01 -7.14
N LYS A 65 -5.70 -3.76 -6.23
CA LYS A 65 -5.08 -3.19 -5.02
C LYS A 65 -3.89 -2.27 -5.33
N ALA A 66 -3.11 -2.58 -6.35
CA ALA A 66 -2.02 -1.72 -6.82
C ALA A 66 -2.57 -0.43 -7.45
N ALA A 67 -3.63 -0.51 -8.25
CA ALA A 67 -4.31 0.65 -8.82
C ALA A 67 -4.92 1.57 -7.74
N VAL A 68 -5.49 1.00 -6.66
CA VAL A 68 -6.03 1.77 -5.52
C VAL A 68 -4.93 2.42 -4.66
N LYS A 69 -3.69 1.90 -4.66
CA LYS A 69 -2.55 2.53 -3.95
C LYS A 69 -1.83 3.62 -4.77
N ARG A 70 -2.03 3.67 -6.09
CA ARG A 70 -1.44 4.72 -6.96
C ARG A 70 -1.95 6.14 -6.70
N PRO A 71 -3.24 6.41 -6.40
CA PRO A 71 -3.64 7.77 -6.03
C PRO A 71 -3.01 8.20 -4.70
N MET A 72 -2.85 7.28 -3.73
CA MET A 72 -2.34 7.64 -2.39
C MET A 72 -0.84 7.96 -2.34
N LYS A 73 0.00 7.31 -3.18
CA LYS A 73 1.45 7.62 -3.20
C LYS A 73 1.74 9.01 -3.81
N ARG A 74 0.87 9.49 -4.72
CA ARG A 74 0.92 10.88 -5.22
C ARG A 74 0.50 11.91 -4.16
N VAL A 75 -0.43 11.59 -3.26
CA VAL A 75 -0.81 12.50 -2.16
C VAL A 75 0.25 12.54 -1.06
N ALA A 76 0.93 11.41 -0.79
CA ALA A 76 2.00 11.34 0.21
C ALA A 76 3.26 12.13 -0.22
N ALA A 77 3.67 12.04 -1.49
CA ALA A 77 4.79 12.82 -2.02
C ALA A 77 4.50 14.33 -2.06
N LYS A 78 3.23 14.72 -2.28
CA LYS A 78 2.81 16.14 -2.22
C LYS A 78 2.77 16.68 -0.77
N LYS A 79 2.53 15.83 0.24
CA LYS A 79 2.54 16.23 1.66
C LYS A 79 3.94 16.41 2.23
N THR A 80 4.92 15.61 1.82
CA THR A 80 6.31 15.74 2.29
C THR A 80 7.02 16.95 1.67
N ALA A 81 6.79 17.22 0.38
CA ALA A 81 7.29 18.44 -0.28
C ALA A 81 6.66 19.74 0.27
N ARG A 82 5.38 19.71 0.66
CA ARG A 82 4.70 20.89 1.24
C ARG A 82 5.16 21.20 2.67
N LYS A 83 5.69 20.22 3.41
CA LYS A 83 6.19 20.38 4.78
C LYS A 83 7.60 21.00 4.81
N THR A 84 8.46 20.64 3.85
CA THR A 84 9.80 21.24 3.70
C THR A 84 9.72 22.67 3.15
N ALA A 85 8.82 22.94 2.19
CA ALA A 85 8.58 24.29 1.68
C ALA A 85 7.93 25.23 2.73
N ARG A 86 7.02 24.74 3.59
CA ARG A 86 6.47 25.54 4.69
C ARG A 86 7.51 25.89 5.75
N LYS A 87 8.47 24.99 6.02
CA LYS A 87 9.51 25.22 7.04
C LYS A 87 10.53 26.27 6.58
N THR A 88 10.82 26.35 5.28
CA THR A 88 11.72 27.39 4.72
C THR A 88 11.02 28.74 4.55
N ALA A 89 9.73 28.76 4.18
CA ALA A 89 8.95 29.99 4.12
C ALA A 89 8.68 30.61 5.51
N ALA A 90 8.32 29.79 6.51
CA ALA A 90 8.13 30.25 7.89
C ALA A 90 9.44 30.77 8.53
N ARG A 91 10.59 30.20 8.17
CA ARG A 91 11.90 30.67 8.64
C ARG A 91 12.30 32.01 8.00
N LYS A 92 11.83 32.30 6.78
CA LYS A 92 12.06 33.59 6.11
C LYS A 92 11.16 34.71 6.66
N THR A 93 9.89 34.42 6.96
CA THR A 93 8.98 35.42 7.56
C THR A 93 9.31 35.70 9.02
N ALA A 94 9.73 34.69 9.79
CA ALA A 94 10.18 34.87 11.18
C ALA A 94 11.49 35.68 11.29
N ARG A 95 12.42 35.55 10.32
CA ARG A 95 13.63 36.38 10.27
C ARG A 95 13.33 37.85 9.94
N LYS A 96 12.33 38.12 9.09
CA LYS A 96 11.92 39.50 8.76
C LYS A 96 11.20 40.20 9.92
N THR A 97 10.39 39.49 10.70
CA THR A 97 9.70 40.07 11.88
C THR A 97 10.64 40.23 13.07
N ALA A 98 11.64 39.36 13.24
CA ALA A 98 12.68 39.53 14.25
C ALA A 98 13.58 40.75 13.96
N ALA A 99 13.98 40.96 12.70
CA ALA A 99 14.79 42.10 12.30
C ALA A 99 14.08 43.47 12.46
N LYS A 100 12.74 43.50 12.35
CA LYS A 100 11.95 44.73 12.56
C LYS A 100 11.70 45.03 14.04
N ARG A 101 11.77 44.02 14.92
CA ARG A 101 11.59 44.18 16.36
C ARG A 101 12.84 44.73 17.07
N THR A 102 14.03 44.38 16.62
CA THR A 102 15.29 44.84 17.23
C THR A 102 15.56 46.34 16.97
N THR A 103 15.20 46.83 15.78
CA THR A 103 15.28 48.26 15.44
C THR A 103 14.18 49.09 16.11
N ALA A 104 12.95 48.57 16.19
CA ALA A 104 11.86 49.26 16.89
C ALA A 104 12.09 49.33 18.42
N GLN A 105 12.66 48.27 19.04
CA GLN A 105 12.97 48.27 20.48
C GLN A 105 14.10 49.24 20.86
N THR A 106 15.10 49.41 20.00
CA THR A 106 16.22 50.33 20.26
C THR A 106 15.81 51.81 20.15
N VAL A 107 14.93 52.14 19.20
CA VAL A 107 14.39 53.50 19.07
C VAL A 107 13.41 53.82 20.21
N ALA A 108 12.51 52.89 20.56
CA ALA A 108 11.58 53.08 21.67
C ALA A 108 12.30 53.17 23.03
N GLY A 109 13.38 52.40 23.24
CA GLY A 109 14.21 52.48 24.44
C GLY A 109 14.94 53.83 24.59
N ARG A 110 15.45 54.38 23.48
CA ARG A 110 16.08 55.71 23.47
C ARG A 110 15.08 56.83 23.75
N ALA A 111 13.89 56.78 23.15
CA ALA A 111 12.82 57.75 23.41
C ALA A 111 12.37 57.73 24.89
N ARG A 112 12.19 56.55 25.49
CA ARG A 112 11.81 56.44 26.91
C ARG A 112 12.89 56.97 27.86
N LYS A 113 14.18 56.72 27.54
CA LYS A 113 15.30 57.28 28.31
C LYS A 113 15.35 58.81 28.21
N ALA A 114 15.12 59.38 27.03
CA ALA A 114 15.09 60.82 26.84
C ALA A 114 13.95 61.48 27.65
N VAL A 115 12.73 60.94 27.58
CA VAL A 115 11.60 61.45 28.37
C VAL A 115 11.86 61.33 29.88
N GLY A 116 12.46 60.22 30.32
CA GLY A 116 12.86 60.02 31.72
C GLY A 116 13.91 61.04 32.18
N ALA A 117 14.88 61.38 31.33
CA ALA A 117 15.90 62.38 31.62
C ALA A 117 15.30 63.78 31.76
N VAL A 118 14.40 64.17 30.85
CA VAL A 118 13.69 65.46 30.91
C VAL A 118 12.84 65.54 32.18
N LYS A 119 12.07 64.50 32.51
CA LYS A 119 11.25 64.48 33.74
C LYS A 119 12.11 64.58 35.00
N ARG A 120 13.29 63.95 35.03
CA ARG A 120 14.24 64.08 36.15
C ARG A 120 14.88 65.47 36.21
N ALA A 121 15.19 66.08 35.07
CA ALA A 121 15.73 67.44 35.00
C ALA A 121 14.70 68.46 35.52
N VAL A 122 13.45 68.37 35.08
CA VAL A 122 12.35 69.21 35.57
C VAL A 122 12.17 69.03 37.08
N ARG A 123 12.14 67.78 37.57
CA ARG A 123 12.01 67.53 39.02
C ARG A 123 13.19 68.09 39.82
N ARG A 124 14.42 68.05 39.28
CA ARG A 124 15.60 68.65 39.91
C ARG A 124 15.57 70.18 39.86
N ALA A 125 15.10 70.77 38.77
CA ALA A 125 14.94 72.23 38.65
C ALA A 125 13.88 72.73 39.64
N VAL A 126 12.71 72.09 39.71
CA VAL A 126 11.68 72.42 40.70
C VAL A 126 12.23 72.27 42.12
N LYS A 127 12.94 71.17 42.42
CA LYS A 127 13.54 70.99 43.76
C LYS A 127 14.57 72.08 44.10
N ARG A 128 15.34 72.56 43.12
CA ARG A 128 16.33 73.65 43.32
C ARG A 128 15.70 75.04 43.47
N VAL A 129 14.46 75.24 43.02
CA VAL A 129 13.73 76.51 43.18
C VAL A 129 12.94 76.52 44.49
N THR A 130 12.58 75.36 45.01
CA THR A 130 11.87 75.19 46.30
C THR A 130 12.78 74.84 47.48
N SER A 131 14.10 74.82 47.29
CA SER A 131 15.12 74.69 48.35
C SER A 131 15.92 75.97 48.41
#